data_AF-A0A250IKE5-F1
#
_entry.id   AF-A0A250IKE5-F1
#
_cell.length_a   1.000
_cell.length_b   1.000
_cell.length_c   1.000
_cell.angle_alpha   90.00
_cell.angle_beta   90.00
_cell.angle_gamma   90.00
#
_symmetry.space_group_name_H-M   'P 1'
#
loop_
_entity.id
_entity.type
_entity.pdbx_description
1 polymer ?
#
loop_
_entity_poly.entity_id
_entity_poly.type
_entity_poly.pdbx_seq_one_letter_code
_entity_poly.pdbx_strand_id
1 'polypeptide(L)'
;MAAVKIAMDDFMPPGTRVKGDNEQLAQCLSRWDTYDVSVLQPSEELFFIRFFPVTSRCGLDVMVLDAGAVYAVDSKGRILAVQ
;
A
#
# COMPACT_ATOMS: atom_id res chain seq x y z
N MET A 1 0.65 0.20 -15.46
CA MET A 1 2.08 0.24 -15.07
C MET A 1 2.41 -1.03 -14.30
N ALA A 2 3.38 -1.83 -14.74
CA ALA A 2 3.69 -3.13 -14.11
C ALA A 2 4.17 -2.99 -12.65
N ALA A 3 4.99 -1.97 -12.36
CA ALA A 3 5.54 -1.74 -11.02
C ALA A 3 4.48 -1.53 -9.94
N VAL A 4 3.45 -0.71 -10.21
CA VAL A 4 2.35 -0.47 -9.26
C VAL A 4 1.59 -1.76 -8.96
N LYS A 5 1.26 -2.55 -9.99
CA LYS A 5 0.55 -3.82 -9.79
C LYS A 5 1.36 -4.78 -8.92
N ILE A 6 2.67 -4.87 -9.15
CA ILE A 6 3.57 -5.75 -8.38
C ILE A 6 3.61 -5.33 -6.91
N ALA A 7 3.78 -4.02 -6.65
CA ALA A 7 3.74 -3.51 -5.28
C ALA A 7 2.36 -3.74 -4.61
N MET A 8 1.26 -3.60 -5.36
CA MET A 8 -0.09 -3.88 -4.84
C MET A 8 -0.26 -5.36 -4.49
N ASP A 9 0.13 -6.25 -5.40
CA ASP A 9 0.00 -7.70 -5.18
C ASP A 9 0.85 -8.18 -3.99
N ASP A 10 1.99 -7.52 -3.70
CA ASP A 10 2.84 -7.82 -2.53
C ASP A 10 2.27 -7.23 -1.23
N PHE A 11 1.85 -5.95 -1.25
CA PHE A 11 1.36 -5.24 -0.06
C PHE A 11 0.04 -5.80 0.49
N MET A 12 -0.93 -6.03 -0.40
CA MET A 12 -2.22 -6.60 -0.02
C MET A 12 -2.63 -7.65 -1.06
N PRO A 13 -2.10 -8.89 -0.93
CA PRO A 13 -2.39 -9.95 -1.87
C PRO A 13 -3.89 -10.24 -1.94
N PRO A 14 -4.43 -10.65 -3.10
CA PRO A 14 -5.86 -10.97 -3.25
C PRO A 14 -6.35 -11.96 -2.18
N GLY A 15 -7.47 -11.63 -1.53
CA GLY A 15 -8.05 -12.46 -0.48
C GLY A 15 -7.44 -12.29 0.92
N THR A 16 -6.37 -11.49 1.05
CA THR A 16 -5.82 -11.11 2.36
C THR A 16 -6.80 -10.21 3.09
N ARG A 17 -6.96 -10.44 4.40
CA ARG A 17 -7.64 -9.52 5.30
C ARG A 17 -6.71 -9.20 6.46
N VAL A 18 -6.63 -7.92 6.78
CA VAL A 18 -5.96 -7.45 7.99
C VAL A 18 -6.73 -8.00 9.18
N LYS A 19 -6.00 -8.51 10.17
CA LYS A 19 -6.55 -8.93 11.47
C LYS A 19 -6.01 -7.98 12.53
N GLY A 20 -6.83 -7.67 13.52
CA GLY A 20 -6.43 -6.84 14.65
C GLY A 20 -7.56 -6.75 15.67
N ASP A 21 -7.25 -6.19 16.84
CA ASP A 21 -8.18 -6.11 17.97
C ASP A 21 -9.36 -5.16 17.68
N ASN A 22 -9.17 -4.19 16.78
CA ASN A 22 -10.23 -3.31 16.30
C ASN A 22 -10.76 -3.81 14.95
N GLU A 23 -11.92 -4.45 14.98
CA GLU A 23 -12.55 -5.01 13.78
C GLU A 23 -12.88 -3.94 12.74
N GLN A 24 -13.36 -2.76 13.15
CA GLN A 24 -13.70 -1.68 12.21
C GLN A 24 -12.44 -1.17 11.48
N LEU A 25 -11.34 -1.01 12.21
CA LEU A 25 -10.07 -0.61 11.63
C LEU A 25 -9.50 -1.70 10.71
N ALA A 26 -9.56 -2.96 11.13
CA ALA A 26 -9.10 -4.10 10.33
C ALA A 26 -9.89 -4.22 9.01
N GLN A 27 -11.21 -4.04 9.06
CA GLN A 27 -12.06 -4.00 7.87
C GLN A 27 -11.71 -2.82 6.97
N CYS A 28 -11.44 -1.64 7.54
CA CYS A 28 -11.00 -0.47 6.79
C CYS A 28 -9.69 -0.75 6.03
N LEU A 29 -8.65 -1.21 6.74
CA LEU A 29 -7.33 -1.48 6.17
C LEU A 29 -7.30 -2.67 5.20
N SER A 30 -8.38 -3.45 5.09
CA SER A 30 -8.48 -4.58 4.14
C SER A 30 -9.01 -4.18 2.76
N ARG A 31 -9.21 -2.88 2.49
CA ARG A 31 -9.83 -2.40 1.25
C ARG A 31 -8.92 -1.44 0.50
N TRP A 32 -8.75 -1.64 -0.80
CA TRP A 32 -7.89 -0.78 -1.63
C TRP A 32 -8.40 0.66 -1.73
N ASP A 33 -9.71 0.89 -1.67
CA ASP A 33 -10.29 2.23 -1.78
C ASP A 33 -10.00 3.14 -0.58
N THR A 34 -9.50 2.57 0.53
CA THR A 34 -9.09 3.32 1.72
C THR A 34 -7.63 3.72 1.70
N TYR A 35 -6.89 3.47 0.61
CA TYR A 35 -5.48 3.84 0.48
C TYR A 35 -5.29 4.94 -0.57
N ASP A 36 -4.34 5.83 -0.30
CA ASP A 36 -3.70 6.61 -1.33
C ASP A 36 -2.48 5.89 -1.88
N VAL A 37 -2.32 5.96 -3.19
CA VAL A 37 -1.16 5.43 -3.91
C VAL A 37 -0.45 6.59 -4.57
N SER A 38 0.80 6.84 -4.20
CA SER A 38 1.66 7.78 -4.91
C SER A 38 2.82 7.06 -5.60
N VAL A 39 3.19 7.56 -6.77
CA VAL A 39 4.28 7.02 -7.58
C VAL A 39 5.25 8.14 -7.87
N LEU A 40 6.52 7.92 -7.54
CA LEU A 40 7.64 8.78 -7.91
C LEU A 40 8.58 7.98 -8.81
N GLN A 41 8.85 8.47 -10.01
CA GLN A 41 9.75 7.82 -10.96
C GLN A 41 11.00 8.69 -11.17
N PRO A 42 12.07 8.51 -10.36
CA PRO A 42 13.29 9.30 -10.49
C PRO A 42 14.09 9.00 -11.77
N SER A 43 13.88 7.84 -12.40
CA SER A 43 14.50 7.46 -13.67
C SER A 43 13.63 6.45 -14.42
N GLU A 44 13.96 6.17 -15.69
CA GLU A 44 13.25 5.15 -16.47
C GLU A 44 13.33 3.74 -15.83
N GLU A 45 14.34 3.51 -14.99
CA GLU A 45 14.65 2.20 -14.42
C GLU A 45 14.14 1.99 -12.99
N LEU A 46 13.64 3.04 -12.32
CA LEU A 46 13.30 2.99 -10.89
C LEU A 46 11.98 3.69 -10.59
N PHE A 47 11.14 3.02 -9.80
CA PHE A 47 9.86 3.51 -9.30
C PHE A 47 9.83 3.41 -7.77
N PHE A 48 9.46 4.50 -7.12
CA PHE A 48 9.05 4.50 -5.72
C PHE A 48 7.54 4.54 -5.63
N ILE A 49 6.94 3.55 -4.96
CA ILE A 49 5.49 3.42 -4.82
C ILE A 49 5.17 3.47 -3.34
N ARG A 50 4.35 4.43 -2.92
CA ARG A 50 3.92 4.56 -1.53
C ARG A 50 2.45 4.24 -1.39
N PHE A 51 2.12 3.39 -0.43
CA PHE A 51 0.77 3.14 0.03
C PHE A 51 0.55 3.81 1.37
N PHE A 52 -0.54 4.54 1.50
CA PHE A 52 -0.88 5.25 2.73
C PHE A 52 -2.35 5.07 3.09
N PRO A 53 -2.67 4.53 4.28
CA PRO A 53 -4.06 4.36 4.69
C PRO A 53 -4.70 5.71 5.02
N VAL A 54 -5.93 5.89 4.56
CA VAL A 54 -6.77 7.07 4.78
C VAL A 54 -8.02 6.63 5.53
N THR A 55 -7.90 6.48 6.85
CA THR A 55 -8.96 5.92 7.71
C THR A 55 -10.23 6.76 7.72
N SER A 56 -10.14 8.05 7.41
CA SER A 56 -11.29 8.94 7.29
C SER A 56 -12.27 8.52 6.19
N ARG A 57 -11.83 7.76 5.17
CA ARG A 57 -12.70 7.14 4.16
C ARG A 57 -13.62 6.06 4.73
N CYS A 58 -13.30 5.57 5.93
CA CYS A 58 -14.13 4.64 6.71
C CYS A 58 -14.91 5.34 7.83
N GLY A 59 -14.85 6.68 7.93
CA GLY A 59 -15.41 7.43 9.05
C GLY A 59 -14.62 7.28 10.34
N LEU A 60 -13.36 6.83 10.28
CA LEU A 60 -12.48 6.65 11.42
C LEU A 60 -11.46 7.79 11.49
N ASP A 61 -11.37 8.45 12.64
CA ASP A 61 -10.36 9.48 12.92
C ASP A 61 -9.26 8.89 13.80
N VAL A 62 -8.48 7.97 13.23
CA VAL A 62 -7.39 7.26 13.92
C VAL A 62 -6.12 7.33 13.08
N MET A 63 -5.02 7.68 13.72
CA MET A 63 -3.71 7.55 13.10
C MET A 63 -3.21 6.11 13.27
N VAL A 64 -2.83 5.46 12.18
CA VAL A 64 -2.23 4.14 12.21
C VAL A 64 -0.77 4.26 11.83
N LEU A 65 0.11 3.91 12.78
CA LEU A 65 1.54 3.81 12.53
C LEU A 65 1.82 2.52 11.73
N ASP A 66 2.77 2.59 10.82
CA ASP A 66 3.31 1.44 10.07
C ASP A 66 2.27 0.62 9.27
N ALA A 67 1.08 1.17 8.98
CA ALA A 67 0.05 0.53 8.17
C ALA A 67 0.11 0.86 6.66
N GLY A 68 1.15 1.60 6.25
CA GLY A 68 1.50 1.84 4.86
C GLY A 68 2.81 1.14 4.50
N ALA A 69 3.31 1.40 3.30
CA ALA A 69 4.62 0.91 2.88
C ALA A 69 5.17 1.78 1.74
N VAL A 70 6.50 1.82 1.61
CA VAL A 70 7.20 2.40 0.47
C VAL A 70 8.01 1.30 -0.23
N TYR A 71 7.70 1.08 -1.50
CA TYR A 71 8.37 0.13 -2.37
C TYR A 71 9.34 0.83 -3.29
N ALA A 72 10.52 0.23 -3.48
CA ALA A 72 11.39 0.50 -4.63
C ALA A 72 11.23 -0.66 -5.63
N VAL A 73 10.84 -0.36 -6.87
CA VAL A 73 10.62 -1.36 -7.92
C VAL A 73 11.37 -0.94 -9.18
N ASP A 74 12.10 -1.86 -9.80
CA ASP A 74 12.79 -1.55 -11.05
C ASP A 74 11.88 -1.66 -12.30
N SER A 75 12.37 -1.22 -13.46
CA SER A 75 11.63 -1.28 -14.73
C SER A 75 11.28 -2.70 -15.20
N LYS A 76 11.95 -3.72 -14.66
CA LYS A 76 11.64 -5.14 -14.92
C LYS A 76 10.58 -5.69 -13.97
N GLY A 77 10.09 -4.88 -13.03
CA GLY A 77 9.11 -5.27 -12.03
C GLY A 77 9.69 -6.01 -10.84
N ARG A 78 11.00 -5.92 -10.58
CA ARG A 78 11.60 -6.54 -9.39
C ARG A 78 11.49 -5.58 -8.22
N ILE A 79 10.98 -6.06 -7.09
CA ILE A 79 11.00 -5.32 -5.82
C ILE A 79 12.46 -5.29 -5.33
N LEU A 80 13.03 -4.10 -5.22
CA LEU A 80 14.39 -3.87 -4.76
C LEU A 80 14.46 -3.65 -3.24
N ALA A 81 13.43 -3.00 -2.67
CA ALA A 81 13.31 -2.74 -1.24
C ALA A 81 11.86 -2.45 -0.84
N VAL A 82 11.55 -2.68 0.44
CA VAL A 82 10.29 -2.31 1.10
C VAL A 82 10.63 -1.67 2.45
N GLN A 83 9.97 -0.57 2.78
CA GLN A 83 10.05 0.11 4.08
C GLN A 83 8.66 0.35 4.65
#